data_AF-A0A0A0DQF6-F1
#
_entry.id   AF-A0A0A0DQF6-F1
#
_cell.length_a   1.000
_cell.length_b   1.000
_cell.length_c   1.000
_cell.angle_alpha   90.00
_cell.angle_beta   90.00
_cell.angle_gamma   90.00
#
_symmetry.space_group_name_H-M   'P 1'
#
loop_
_entity.id
_entity.type
_entity.pdbx_description
1 polymer ?
#
loop_
_entity_poly.entity_id
_entity_poly.type
_entity_poly.pdbx_seq_one_letter_code
_entity_poly.pdbx_strand_id
1 'polypeptide(L)'
;MTSPSPKPLSFKVALGGAIWLGLTWLAYALFLVNTPLTLQSVQAGPITMAGGAVMACTAMALLLMGAALIKLALLKRRDASLVMAVIWSMGALSLAFSIYMLTRPLLASAI
;
A
#
# COMPACT_ATOMS: atom_id res chain seq x y z
N MET A 1 28.65 13.68 -20.65
CA MET A 1 27.41 12.89 -20.41
C MET A 1 27.57 12.17 -19.09
N THR A 2 27.05 12.71 -17.99
CA THR A 2 27.09 12.05 -16.68
C THR A 2 26.05 10.93 -16.68
N SER A 3 26.50 9.66 -16.61
CA SER A 3 25.57 8.54 -16.46
C SER A 3 24.72 8.77 -15.20
N PRO A 4 23.40 8.49 -15.25
CA PRO A 4 22.57 8.59 -14.07
C PRO A 4 23.08 7.57 -13.06
N SER A 5 23.74 8.07 -12.02
CA SER A 5 24.22 7.25 -10.91
C SER A 5 23.06 6.39 -10.39
N PRO A 6 23.24 5.06 -10.27
CA PRO A 6 22.15 4.13 -10.03
C PRO A 6 21.40 4.49 -8.75
N LYS A 7 20.07 4.50 -8.82
CA LYS A 7 19.22 4.78 -7.65
C LYS A 7 19.54 3.75 -6.54
N PRO A 8 19.66 4.20 -5.28
CA PRO A 8 20.05 3.32 -4.18
C PRO A 8 19.01 2.22 -3.97
N LEU A 9 19.45 1.06 -3.48
CA LEU A 9 18.56 -0.07 -3.21
C LEU A 9 17.40 0.32 -2.29
N SER A 10 17.65 1.15 -1.28
CA SER A 10 16.61 1.67 -0.38
C SER A 10 15.53 2.47 -1.12
N PHE A 11 15.87 3.25 -2.14
CA PHE A 11 14.85 3.91 -2.98
C PHE A 11 13.97 2.90 -3.69
N LYS A 12 14.56 1.83 -4.25
CA LYS A 12 13.81 0.78 -4.94
C LYS A 12 12.89 0.03 -3.98
N VAL A 13 13.34 -0.22 -2.75
CA VAL A 13 12.52 -0.88 -1.71
C VAL A 13 11.36 0.01 -1.28
N ALA A 14 11.59 1.31 -1.05
CA ALA A 14 10.50 2.24 -0.70
C ALA A 14 9.47 2.35 -1.83
N LEU A 15 9.92 2.49 -3.07
CA LEU A 15 9.03 2.53 -4.24
C LEU A 15 8.28 1.21 -4.44
N GLY A 16 8.97 0.08 -4.30
CA GLY A 16 8.37 -1.25 -4.40
C GLY A 16 7.30 -1.48 -3.33
N GLY A 17 7.55 -1.06 -2.09
CA GLY A 17 6.57 -1.10 -1.02
C GLY A 17 5.36 -0.22 -1.29
N ALA A 18 5.57 0.99 -1.83
CA ALA A 18 4.47 1.88 -2.21
C ALA A 18 3.61 1.29 -3.34
N ILE A 19 4.23 0.72 -4.37
CA ILE A 19 3.53 0.03 -5.47
C ILE A 19 2.77 -1.18 -4.93
N TRP A 20 3.40 -2.01 -4.08
CA TRP A 20 2.78 -3.17 -3.48
C TRP A 20 1.56 -2.79 -2.63
N LEU A 21 1.67 -1.75 -1.82
CA LEU A 21 0.56 -1.22 -1.03
C LEU A 21 -0.59 -0.79 -1.94
N GLY A 22 -0.32 0.03 -2.95
CA GLY A 22 -1.34 0.50 -3.89
C GLY A 22 -2.03 -0.65 -4.63
N LEU A 23 -1.26 -1.61 -5.16
CA LEU A 23 -1.80 -2.78 -5.86
C LEU A 23 -2.62 -3.68 -4.94
N THR A 24 -2.20 -3.88 -3.70
CA THR A 24 -2.92 -4.68 -2.71
C THR A 24 -4.32 -4.11 -2.47
N TRP A 25 -4.41 -2.80 -2.24
CA TRP A 25 -5.70 -2.14 -2.01
C TRP A 25 -6.56 -2.04 -3.27
N LEU A 26 -5.97 -1.83 -4.45
CA LEU A 26 -6.70 -1.88 -5.73
C LEU A 26 -7.26 -3.28 -6.02
N ALA A 27 -6.47 -4.33 -5.79
CA ALA A 27 -6.92 -5.71 -5.94
C ALA A 27 -8.06 -6.03 -4.97
N TYR A 28 -7.99 -5.53 -3.73
CA TYR A 28 -9.07 -5.66 -2.76
C TYR A 28 -10.34 -4.94 -3.19
N ALA A 29 -10.22 -3.70 -3.69
CA ALA A 29 -11.36 -2.96 -4.22
C ALA A 29 -12.03 -3.69 -5.39
N LEU A 30 -11.24 -4.19 -6.35
CA LEU A 30 -11.73 -4.99 -7.47
C LEU A 30 -12.40 -6.28 -6.99
N PHE A 31 -11.81 -6.96 -6.00
CA PHE A 31 -12.40 -8.15 -5.41
C PHE A 31 -13.77 -7.85 -4.79
N LEU A 32 -13.91 -6.75 -4.05
CA LEU A 32 -15.19 -6.34 -3.44
C LEU A 32 -16.26 -6.00 -4.48
N VAL A 33 -15.91 -5.35 -5.59
CA VAL A 33 -16.87 -5.04 -6.67
C VAL A 33 -17.41 -6.30 -7.35
N ASN A 34 -16.61 -7.38 -7.39
CA ASN A 34 -16.97 -8.63 -8.03
C ASN A 34 -17.50 -9.70 -7.06
N THR A 35 -17.57 -9.41 -5.76
CA THR A 35 -17.99 -10.38 -4.75
C THR A 35 -19.37 -9.99 -4.19
N PRO A 36 -20.34 -10.92 -4.11
CA PRO A 36 -21.63 -10.65 -3.49
C PRO A 36 -21.46 -10.20 -2.03
N LEU A 37 -21.99 -9.03 -1.69
CA LEU A 37 -21.97 -8.47 -0.33
C LEU A 37 -23.08 -9.06 0.53
N THR A 38 -22.88 -10.29 1.00
CA THR A 38 -23.78 -10.96 1.96
C THR A 38 -23.23 -10.92 3.37
N LEU A 39 -24.09 -10.95 4.37
CA LEU A 39 -23.72 -11.00 5.80
C LEU A 39 -22.70 -12.12 6.10
N GLN A 40 -22.90 -13.30 5.51
CA GLN A 40 -21.99 -14.45 5.65
C GLN A 40 -20.61 -14.17 5.02
N SER A 41 -20.57 -13.53 3.85
CA SER A 41 -19.32 -13.22 3.16
C SER A 41 -18.43 -12.24 3.93
N VAL A 42 -19.05 -11.29 4.64
CA VAL A 42 -18.40 -10.22 5.42
C VAL A 42 -17.95 -10.68 6.80
N GLN A 43 -18.67 -11.61 7.44
CA GLN A 43 -18.38 -12.04 8.81
C GLN A 43 -17.50 -13.29 8.91
N ALA A 44 -17.64 -14.24 7.99
CA ALA A 44 -16.92 -15.52 8.05
C ALA A 44 -16.46 -16.02 6.67
N GLY A 45 -16.59 -15.18 5.65
CA GLY A 45 -16.40 -15.58 4.27
C GLY A 45 -15.19 -14.94 3.61
N PRO A 46 -15.18 -14.91 2.27
CA PRO A 46 -13.99 -14.56 1.52
C PRO A 46 -13.61 -13.08 1.66
N ILE A 47 -14.54 -12.20 2.05
CA ILE A 47 -14.24 -10.78 2.32
C ILE A 47 -13.44 -10.63 3.62
N THR A 48 -13.80 -11.36 4.68
CA THR A 48 -13.05 -11.33 5.95
C THR A 48 -11.62 -11.83 5.75
N MET A 49 -11.46 -12.93 5.00
CA MET A 49 -10.13 -13.50 4.70
C MET A 49 -9.30 -12.57 3.82
N ALA A 50 -9.90 -12.00 2.77
CA ALA A 50 -9.24 -11.02 1.91
C ALA A 50 -8.84 -9.76 2.68
N GLY A 51 -9.71 -9.26 3.56
CA GLY A 51 -9.41 -8.14 4.45
C GLY A 51 -8.23 -8.43 5.37
N GLY A 52 -8.16 -9.63 5.96
CA GLY A 52 -7.02 -10.08 6.76
C GLY A 52 -5.71 -10.11 5.97
N ALA A 53 -5.73 -10.67 4.75
CA ALA A 53 -4.58 -10.68 3.85
C ALA A 53 -4.11 -9.27 3.48
N VAL A 54 -5.04 -8.36 3.16
CA VAL A 54 -4.76 -6.96 2.83
C VAL A 54 -4.10 -6.24 4.01
N MET A 55 -4.56 -6.48 5.24
CA MET A 55 -3.96 -5.89 6.44
C MET A 55 -2.54 -6.42 6.69
N ALA A 56 -2.30 -7.72 6.51
CA ALA A 56 -0.96 -8.30 6.61
C ALA A 56 0.00 -7.73 5.55
N CYS A 57 -0.45 -7.66 4.29
CA CYS A 57 0.30 -7.05 3.19
C CYS A 57 0.56 -5.55 3.43
N THR A 58 -0.41 -4.83 3.99
CA THR A 58 -0.25 -3.42 4.38
C THR A 58 0.81 -3.27 5.45
N ALA A 59 0.76 -4.05 6.53
CA ALA A 59 1.77 -4.01 7.59
C ALA A 59 3.18 -4.28 7.05
N MET A 60 3.32 -5.30 6.19
CA MET A 60 4.61 -5.61 5.58
C MET A 60 5.11 -4.49 4.65
N ALA A 61 4.22 -3.89 3.85
CA ALA A 61 4.57 -2.76 3.00
C ALA A 61 5.03 -1.55 3.83
N LEU A 62 4.32 -1.21 4.90
CA LEU A 62 4.66 -0.10 5.80
C LEU A 62 6.02 -0.30 6.46
N LEU A 63 6.33 -1.51 6.93
CA LEU A 63 7.63 -1.83 7.53
C LEU A 63 8.78 -1.66 6.52
N LEU A 64 8.61 -2.19 5.30
CA LEU A 64 9.60 -2.08 4.24
C LEU A 64 9.81 -0.63 3.79
N MET A 65 8.72 0.12 3.59
CA MET A 65 8.76 1.54 3.23
C MET A 65 9.40 2.37 4.33
N GLY A 66 9.00 2.19 5.58
CA GLY A 66 9.54 2.91 6.74
C GLY A 66 11.03 2.67 6.91
N ALA A 67 11.47 1.40 6.93
CA ALA A 67 12.90 1.06 7.05
C ALA A 67 13.72 1.64 5.88
N ALA A 68 13.18 1.59 4.66
CA ALA A 68 13.84 2.12 3.48
C ALA A 68 13.96 3.65 3.49
N LEU A 69 12.91 4.36 3.91
CA LEU A 69 12.89 5.82 4.05
C LEU A 69 13.84 6.29 5.16
N ILE A 70 13.85 5.62 6.32
CA ILE A 70 14.80 5.91 7.41
C ILE A 70 16.24 5.74 6.90
N LYS A 71 16.52 4.64 6.21
CA LYS A 71 17.86 4.40 5.64
C LYS A 71 18.25 5.45 4.60
N LEU A 72 17.31 5.92 3.76
CA LEU A 72 17.54 7.01 2.81
C LEU A 72 17.86 8.34 3.53
N ALA A 73 17.10 8.67 4.57
CA ALA A 73 17.31 9.88 5.35
C ALA A 73 18.67 9.89 6.07
N LEU A 74 19.06 8.76 6.68
CA LEU A 74 20.35 8.62 7.36
C LEU A 74 21.55 8.70 6.43
N LEU A 75 21.41 8.24 5.18
CA LEU A 75 22.51 8.23 4.22
C LEU A 75 22.86 9.62 3.66
N LYS A 76 22.09 10.69 3.98
CA LYS A 76 22.21 12.06 3.41
C LYS A 76 22.38 12.09 1.87
N ARG A 77 22.03 11.00 1.18
CA ARG A 77 22.29 10.79 -0.25
C ARG A 77 21.03 11.19 -1.01
N ARG A 78 21.04 12.44 -1.51
CA ARG A 78 20.14 13.04 -2.51
C ARG A 78 18.71 13.32 -2.02
N ASP A 79 18.47 14.60 -1.72
CA ASP A 79 17.14 15.15 -1.42
C ASP A 79 16.10 14.75 -2.47
N ALA A 80 16.44 14.76 -3.76
CA ALA A 80 15.50 14.39 -4.83
C ALA A 80 15.01 12.93 -4.75
N SER A 81 15.86 11.97 -4.37
CA SER A 81 15.46 10.56 -4.25
C SER A 81 14.58 10.35 -3.02
N LEU A 82 14.92 10.99 -1.90
CA LEU A 82 14.12 10.92 -0.67
C LEU A 82 12.74 11.56 -0.90
N VAL A 83 12.69 12.77 -1.44
CA VAL A 83 11.44 13.49 -1.75
C VAL A 83 10.55 12.65 -2.66
N MET A 84 11.10 12.10 -3.74
CA MET A 84 10.32 11.26 -4.65
C MET A 84 9.81 9.99 -3.96
N ALA A 85 10.63 9.32 -3.13
CA ALA A 85 10.19 8.14 -2.37
C ALA A 85 9.09 8.48 -1.36
N VAL A 86 9.17 9.64 -0.70
CA VAL A 86 8.14 10.13 0.23
C VAL A 86 6.85 10.43 -0.50
N ILE A 87 6.89 11.16 -1.63
CA ILE A 87 5.69 11.47 -2.44
C ILE A 87 4.98 10.19 -2.87
N TRP A 88 5.72 9.21 -3.40
CA TRP A 88 5.14 7.92 -3.80
C TRP A 88 4.56 7.16 -2.61
N SER A 89 5.25 7.19 -1.46
CA SER A 89 4.77 6.55 -0.23
C SER A 89 3.48 7.20 0.27
N MET A 90 3.40 8.53 0.29
CA MET A 90 2.20 9.28 0.66
C MET A 90 1.06 9.05 -0.32
N GLY A 91 1.34 8.99 -1.62
CA GLY A 91 0.35 8.67 -2.64
C GLY A 91 -0.26 7.27 -2.45
N ALA A 92 0.58 6.27 -2.19
CA ALA A 92 0.13 4.90 -1.91
C ALA A 92 -0.68 4.82 -0.60
N LEU A 93 -0.24 5.52 0.45
CA LEU A 93 -0.98 5.61 1.72
C LEU A 93 -2.34 6.30 1.52
N SER A 94 -2.39 7.39 0.77
CA SER A 94 -3.62 8.13 0.49
C SER A 94 -4.60 7.27 -0.32
N LEU A 95 -4.11 6.53 -1.32
CA LEU A 95 -4.92 5.59 -2.09
C LEU A 95 -5.48 4.47 -1.20
N ALA A 96 -4.62 3.81 -0.42
CA ALA A 96 -5.00 2.76 0.51
C ALA A 96 -6.05 3.25 1.51
N PHE A 97 -5.84 4.43 2.10
CA PHE A 97 -6.76 5.05 3.04
C PHE A 97 -8.10 5.40 2.39
N SER A 98 -8.11 5.93 1.17
CA SER A 98 -9.34 6.25 0.43
C SER A 98 -10.16 4.99 0.17
N ILE A 99 -9.51 3.91 -0.28
CA ILE A 99 -10.18 2.61 -0.49
C ILE A 99 -10.70 2.06 0.84
N TYR A 100 -9.93 2.14 1.91
CA TYR A 100 -10.40 1.71 3.24
C TYR A 100 -11.65 2.47 3.69
N MET A 101 -11.66 3.80 3.52
CA MET A 101 -12.79 4.65 3.92
C MET A 101 -14.04 4.40 3.06
N LEU A 102 -13.88 4.04 1.80
CA LEU A 102 -15.01 3.68 0.92
C LEU A 102 -15.52 2.26 1.20
N THR A 103 -14.63 1.31 1.48
CA THR A 103 -14.99 -0.10 1.71
C THR A 103 -15.67 -0.31 3.06
N ARG A 104 -15.29 0.42 4.11
CA ARG A 104 -15.92 0.32 5.44
C ARG A 104 -17.45 0.46 5.43
N PRO A 105 -18.04 1.56 4.92
CA PRO A 105 -19.49 1.73 4.92
C PRO A 105 -20.18 0.72 4.00
N LEU A 106 -19.58 0.37 2.86
CA LEU A 106 -20.10 -0.66 1.95
C LEU A 106 -20.24 -2.02 2.65
N LEU A 107 -19.24 -2.41 3.44
CA LEU A 107 -19.26 -3.65 4.22
C LEU A 107 -20.25 -3.58 5.39
N ALA A 108 -20.44 -2.41 5.99
CA ALA A 108 -21.44 -2.21 7.04
C ALA A 108 -22.88 -2.28 6.51
N SER A 109 -23.10 -1.96 5.23
CA SER A 109 -24.40 -2.08 4.56
C SER A 109 -24.69 -3.47 4.01
N ALA A 110 -23.83 -4.47 4.26
CA ALA A 110 -24.04 -5.83 3.78
C ALA A 110 -25.32 -6.44 4.41
N ILE A 111 -26.10 -7.11 3.57
CA ILE A 111 -27.45 -7.62 3.85
C ILE A 111 -27.41 -9.13 4.08
#